data_AF-A0AAW3YRR8-F1
#
_entry.id   AF-A0AAW3YRR8-F1
#
_cell.length_a   1.000
_cell.length_b   1.000
_cell.length_c   1.000
_cell.angle_alpha   90.00
_cell.angle_beta   90.00
_cell.angle_gamma   90.00
#
_symmetry.space_group_name_H-M   'P 1'
#
loop_
_entity.id
_entity.type
_entity.pdbx_description
1 polymer ?
#
loop_
_entity_poly.entity_id
_entity_poly.type
_entity_poly.pdbx_seq_one_letter_code
_entity_poly.pdbx_strand_id
1 'polypeptide(L)'
;MKIINILFCVVFIFLSAILIGCLSTVDHDWMMGQEGIETICDVMNNFIINDDRALMAPLCFVFLLPFFTLFLVKGVKGFSKNKVQSMVYFLTVTSSIGYWYWMFFGRFGECPFPAQ
;
A
#
# COMPACT_ATOMS: atom_id res chain seq x y z
N MET A 1 3.02 5.01 -26.85
CA MET A 1 2.50 5.38 -25.50
C MET A 1 2.85 6.84 -25.27
N LYS A 2 1.92 7.71 -24.87
CA LYS A 2 2.29 9.11 -24.58
C LYS A 2 3.08 9.16 -23.27
N ILE A 3 4.25 9.80 -23.25
CA ILE A 3 5.13 9.93 -22.07
C ILE A 3 4.35 10.45 -20.85
N ILE A 4 3.44 11.39 -21.06
CA ILE A 4 2.59 11.98 -20.01
C ILE A 4 1.76 10.94 -19.23
N ASN A 5 1.37 9.84 -19.89
CA ASN A 5 0.58 8.78 -19.25
C ASN A 5 1.43 7.92 -18.32
N ILE A 6 2.70 7.70 -18.68
CA ILE A 6 3.67 6.99 -17.83
C ILE A 6 4.01 7.85 -16.63
N LEU A 7 4.28 9.14 -16.87
CA LEU A 7 4.57 10.10 -15.80
C LEU A 7 3.44 10.12 -14.76
N PHE A 8 2.18 10.11 -15.21
CA PHE A 8 1.03 10.06 -14.31
C PHE A 8 0.99 8.77 -13.46
N CYS A 9 1.32 7.61 -14.02
CA CYS A 9 1.45 6.37 -13.25
C CYS A 9 2.58 6.44 -12.22
N VAL A 10 3.74 6.97 -12.61
CA VAL A 10 4.91 7.10 -11.72
C VAL A 10 4.58 8.02 -10.54
N VAL A 11 4.03 9.20 -10.81
CA VAL A 11 3.59 10.14 -9.77
C VAL A 11 2.57 9.50 -8.84
N PHE A 12 1.61 8.75 -9.38
CA PHE A 12 0.65 8.04 -8.56
C PHE A 12 1.28 6.98 -7.66
N ILE A 13 2.23 6.20 -8.17
CA ILE A 13 2.95 5.20 -7.37
C ILE A 13 3.66 5.88 -6.19
N PHE A 14 4.39 6.98 -6.44
CA PHE A 14 5.04 7.74 -5.37
C PHE A 14 4.04 8.30 -4.35
N LEU A 15 2.94 8.90 -4.82
CA LEU A 15 1.89 9.40 -3.93
C LEU A 15 1.30 8.28 -3.08
N SER A 16 1.01 7.12 -3.69
CA SER A 16 0.47 5.96 -2.99
C SER A 16 1.47 5.43 -1.95
N ALA A 17 2.76 5.36 -2.28
CA ALA A 17 3.79 4.87 -1.38
C ALA A 17 3.93 5.78 -0.15
N ILE A 18 3.95 7.10 -0.34
CA ILE A 18 4.02 8.09 0.74
C ILE A 18 2.76 8.00 1.62
N LEU A 19 1.57 8.01 1.01
CA LEU A 19 0.31 8.00 1.75
C LEU A 19 0.13 6.71 2.55
N ILE A 20 0.43 5.56 1.94
CA ILE A 20 0.39 4.26 2.61
C ILE A 20 1.43 4.23 3.73
N GLY A 21 2.66 4.69 3.47
CA GLY A 21 3.71 4.76 4.48
C GLY A 21 3.26 5.53 5.71
N CYS A 22 2.79 6.77 5.53
CA CYS A 22 2.35 7.63 6.63
C CYS A 22 1.16 7.08 7.42
N LEU A 23 0.22 6.37 6.77
CA LEU A 23 -0.98 5.84 7.43
C LEU A 23 -0.80 4.41 7.94
N SER A 24 0.30 3.74 7.57
CA SER A 24 0.62 2.39 8.04
C SER A 24 1.76 2.39 9.04
N THR A 25 2.39 3.52 9.38
CA THR A 25 3.43 3.53 10.43
C THR A 25 2.84 3.02 11.73
N VAL A 26 3.54 2.07 12.35
CA VAL A 26 3.20 1.56 13.68
C VAL A 26 4.11 2.25 14.67
N ASP A 27 3.60 2.59 15.85
CA ASP A 27 4.45 3.12 16.92
C ASP A 27 5.65 2.19 17.14
N HIS A 28 6.85 2.77 17.17
CA HIS A 28 8.14 2.06 17.31
C HIS A 28 8.59 1.23 16.10
N ASP A 29 7.99 1.38 14.93
CA ASP A 29 8.45 0.72 13.69
C ASP A 29 9.92 1.05 13.33
N TRP A 30 10.39 2.24 13.67
CA TRP A 30 11.78 2.69 13.52
C TRP A 30 12.79 1.93 14.39
N MET A 31 12.35 1.13 15.37
CA MET A 31 13.22 0.28 16.19
C MET A 31 13.52 -1.09 15.53
N MET A 32 12.87 -1.42 14.41
CA MET A 32 13.21 -2.62 13.64
C MET A 32 14.66 -2.56 13.17
N GLY A 33 15.44 -3.59 13.49
CA GLY A 33 16.88 -3.68 13.22
C GLY A 33 17.77 -3.32 14.43
N GLN A 34 17.19 -3.03 15.60
CA GLN A 34 17.92 -2.97 16.87
C GLN A 34 18.00 -4.35 17.54
N GLU A 35 18.97 -4.54 18.44
CA GLU A 35 19.21 -5.84 19.10
C GLU A 35 17.94 -6.38 19.78
N GLY A 36 17.45 -7.53 19.31
CA GLY A 36 16.25 -8.19 19.82
C GLY A 36 14.92 -7.78 19.16
N ILE A 37 14.94 -6.89 18.15
CA ILE A 37 13.76 -6.47 17.38
C ILE A 37 14.09 -6.59 15.88
N GLU A 38 13.84 -7.75 15.29
CA GLU A 38 14.13 -8.01 13.87
C GLU A 38 12.90 -7.80 12.98
N THR A 39 11.71 -7.99 13.55
CA THR A 39 10.44 -7.96 12.81
C THR A 39 9.44 -6.99 13.44
N ILE A 40 8.40 -6.64 12.67
CA ILE A 40 7.29 -5.84 13.20
C ILE A 40 6.49 -6.59 14.28
N CYS A 41 6.57 -7.92 14.30
CA CYS A 41 5.96 -8.73 15.33
C CYS A 41 6.69 -8.60 16.67
N ASP A 42 8.02 -8.48 16.64
CA ASP A 42 8.82 -8.21 17.85
C ASP A 42 8.49 -6.83 18.42
N VAL A 43 8.23 -5.85 17.54
CA VAL A 43 7.75 -4.52 17.94
C VAL A 43 6.39 -4.64 18.66
N MET A 44 5.43 -5.35 18.06
CA MET A 44 4.11 -5.57 18.69
C MET A 44 4.14 -6.38 19.99
N ASN A 45 5.12 -7.26 20.17
CA ASN A 45 5.24 -8.08 21.37
C ASN A 45 5.99 -7.37 22.52
N ASN A 46 6.95 -6.50 22.18
CA ASN A 46 7.78 -5.80 23.16
C ASN A 46 7.19 -4.45 23.60
N PHE A 47 6.33 -3.83 22.80
CA PHE A 47 5.72 -2.54 23.10
C PHE A 47 4.20 -2.61 23.18
N ILE A 48 3.60 -1.76 24.02
CA ILE A 48 2.15 -1.57 24.05
C ILE A 48 1.79 -0.68 22.86
N ILE A 49 1.27 -1.28 21.80
CA ILE A 49 0.94 -0.61 20.55
C ILE A 49 -0.58 -0.50 20.42
N ASN A 50 -1.05 0.69 20.05
CA ASN A 50 -2.45 0.86 19.69
C ASN A 50 -2.65 0.43 18.23
N ASP A 51 -3.36 -0.67 18.01
CA ASP A 51 -3.65 -1.15 16.67
C ASP A 51 -4.79 -0.34 16.03
N ASP A 52 -4.42 0.76 15.38
CA ASP A 52 -5.34 1.67 14.68
C ASP A 52 -5.59 1.28 13.21
N ARG A 53 -5.03 0.16 12.76
CA ARG A 53 -5.13 -0.31 11.36
C ARG A 53 -6.56 -0.53 10.92
N ALA A 54 -7.45 -0.91 11.84
CA ALA A 54 -8.88 -1.05 11.60
C ALA A 54 -9.53 0.25 11.09
N LEU A 55 -8.97 1.41 11.45
CA LEU A 55 -9.40 2.73 10.99
C LEU A 55 -8.52 3.26 9.85
N MET A 56 -7.19 3.17 9.98
CA MET A 56 -6.26 3.78 9.03
C MET A 56 -6.24 3.08 7.67
N ALA A 57 -6.39 1.75 7.65
CA ALA A 57 -6.42 0.99 6.40
C ALA A 57 -7.60 1.41 5.50
N PRO A 58 -8.87 1.37 5.95
CA PRO A 58 -9.99 1.81 5.11
C PRO A 58 -9.92 3.30 4.78
N LEU A 59 -9.44 4.15 5.69
CA LEU A 59 -9.26 5.58 5.42
C LEU A 59 -8.27 5.81 4.26
N CYS A 60 -7.10 5.16 4.31
CA CYS A 60 -6.10 5.20 3.24
C CYS A 60 -6.69 4.71 1.90
N PHE A 61 -7.45 3.61 1.93
CA PHE A 61 -8.07 3.06 0.74
C PHE A 61 -9.09 4.03 0.12
N VAL A 62 -9.91 4.69 0.94
CA VAL A 62 -10.88 5.71 0.48
C VAL A 62 -10.19 6.88 -0.22
N PHE A 63 -9.02 7.33 0.25
CA PHE A 63 -8.25 8.37 -0.42
C PHE A 63 -7.66 7.92 -1.77
N LEU A 64 -7.28 6.65 -1.90
CA LEU A 64 -6.72 6.10 -3.15
C LEU A 64 -7.80 5.71 -4.17
N LEU A 65 -9.02 5.43 -3.71
CA LEU A 65 -10.14 4.93 -4.51
C LEU A 65 -10.46 5.78 -5.77
N PRO A 66 -10.50 7.13 -5.72
CA PRO A 66 -10.76 7.94 -6.91
C PRO A 66 -9.71 7.71 -8.00
N PHE A 67 -8.45 7.56 -7.62
CA PHE A 67 -7.34 7.32 -8.55
C PHE A 67 -7.40 5.92 -9.13
N PHE A 68 -7.65 4.90 -8.29
CA PHE A 68 -7.86 3.53 -8.77
C PHE A 68 -8.98 3.47 -9.82
N THR A 69 -10.11 4.11 -9.53
CA THR A 69 -11.24 4.18 -10.46
C THR A 69 -10.84 4.85 -11.78
N LEU A 70 -10.10 5.97 -11.73
CA LEU A 70 -9.61 6.64 -12.93
C LEU A 70 -8.69 5.76 -13.78
N PHE A 71 -7.74 5.06 -13.15
CA PHE A 71 -6.82 4.16 -13.86
C PHE A 71 -7.54 2.95 -14.44
N LEU A 72 -8.47 2.34 -13.71
CA LEU A 72 -9.29 1.22 -14.20
C LEU A 72 -10.13 1.63 -15.40
N VAL A 73 -10.84 2.76 -15.33
CA VAL A 73 -11.65 3.27 -16.44
C VAL A 73 -10.77 3.58 -17.66
N LYS A 74 -9.60 4.19 -17.48
CA LYS A 74 -8.64 4.44 -18.57
C LYS A 74 -8.06 3.14 -19.14
N GLY A 75 -7.79 2.15 -18.31
CA GLY A 75 -7.39 0.80 -18.72
C GLY A 75 -8.44 0.17 -19.62
N VAL A 76 -9.66 -0.02 -19.11
CA VAL A 76 -10.77 -0.65 -19.85
C VAL A 76 -11.04 0.07 -21.18
N LYS A 77 -11.18 1.40 -21.17
CA LYS A 77 -11.41 2.17 -22.42
C LYS A 77 -10.22 2.14 -23.37
N GLY A 78 -9.00 2.03 -22.83
CA GLY A 78 -7.75 1.98 -23.58
C GLY A 78 -7.44 0.61 -24.17
N PHE A 79 -8.06 -0.47 -23.68
CA PHE A 79 -7.74 -1.85 -24.03
C PHE A 79 -7.84 -2.12 -25.55
N SER A 80 -8.86 -1.60 -26.20
CA SER A 80 -9.05 -1.74 -27.66
C SER A 80 -8.09 -0.89 -28.50
N LYS A 81 -7.53 0.19 -27.94
CA LYS A 81 -6.71 1.16 -28.69
C LYS A 81 -5.21 0.94 -28.51
N ASN A 82 -4.79 0.61 -27.29
CA ASN A 82 -3.38 0.37 -26.95
C ASN A 82 -3.28 -0.58 -25.75
N LYS A 83 -3.14 -1.89 -26.05
CA LYS A 83 -3.08 -2.96 -25.05
C LYS A 83 -1.97 -2.75 -24.02
N VAL A 84 -0.77 -2.35 -24.46
CA VAL A 84 0.38 -2.15 -23.56
C VAL A 84 0.07 -1.06 -22.53
N GLN A 85 -0.48 0.07 -22.97
CA GLN A 85 -0.84 1.16 -22.05
C GLN A 85 -1.93 0.75 -21.07
N SER A 86 -2.92 0.00 -21.55
CA SER A 86 -3.96 -0.55 -20.68
C SER A 86 -3.38 -1.49 -19.62
N MET A 87 -2.44 -2.36 -19.99
CA MET A 87 -1.78 -3.27 -19.05
C MET A 87 -0.99 -2.50 -18.00
N VAL A 88 -0.29 -1.41 -18.37
CA VAL A 88 0.41 -0.55 -17.41
C VAL A 88 -0.56 0.04 -16.38
N TYR A 89 -1.73 0.54 -16.79
CA TYR A 89 -2.72 1.05 -15.83
C TYR A 89 -3.24 -0.03 -14.87
N PHE A 90 -3.53 -1.23 -15.38
CA PHE A 90 -3.95 -2.34 -14.52
C PHE A 90 -2.86 -2.78 -13.56
N LEU A 91 -1.60 -2.86 -14.03
CA LEU A 91 -0.45 -3.18 -13.21
C LEU A 91 -0.27 -2.13 -12.11
N THR A 92 -0.34 -0.84 -12.43
CA THR A 92 -0.25 0.25 -11.45
C THR A 92 -1.30 0.12 -10.35
N VAL A 93 -2.56 -0.14 -10.70
CA VAL A 93 -3.64 -0.30 -9.71
C VAL A 93 -3.38 -1.54 -8.85
N THR A 94 -3.10 -2.68 -9.47
CA THR A 94 -2.92 -3.96 -8.77
C THR A 94 -1.69 -3.90 -7.85
N SER A 95 -0.59 -3.29 -8.29
CA SER A 95 0.61 -3.12 -7.46
C SER A 95 0.36 -2.21 -6.27
N SER A 96 -0.37 -1.10 -6.46
CA SER A 96 -0.69 -0.18 -5.36
C SER A 96 -1.64 -0.80 -4.34
N ILE A 97 -2.65 -1.57 -4.78
CA ILE A 97 -3.54 -2.32 -3.87
C ILE A 97 -2.76 -3.40 -3.13
N GLY A 98 -1.89 -4.15 -3.83
CA GLY A 98 -1.04 -5.17 -3.22
C GLY A 98 -0.09 -4.59 -2.18
N TYR A 99 0.54 -3.44 -2.49
CA TYR A 99 1.41 -2.73 -1.56
C TYR A 99 0.63 -2.21 -0.33
N TRP A 100 -0.55 -1.63 -0.55
CA TRP A 100 -1.45 -1.24 0.54
C TRP A 100 -1.78 -2.45 1.44
N TYR A 101 -2.20 -3.57 0.86
CA TYR A 101 -2.53 -4.78 1.62
C TYR A 101 -1.32 -5.31 2.39
N TRP A 102 -0.14 -5.33 1.77
CA TRP A 102 1.08 -5.78 2.42
C TRP A 102 1.44 -4.93 3.64
N MET A 103 1.40 -3.60 3.49
CA MET A 103 1.75 -2.66 4.56
C MET A 103 0.74 -2.69 5.72
N PHE A 104 -0.55 -2.84 5.45
CA PHE A 104 -1.56 -2.85 6.51
C PHE A 104 -1.75 -4.24 7.14
N PHE A 105 -1.67 -5.32 6.38
CA PHE A 105 -2.04 -6.67 6.84
C PHE A 105 -0.94 -7.71 6.60
N GLY A 106 -0.38 -7.76 5.39
CA GLY A 106 0.53 -8.84 4.98
C GLY A 106 1.74 -9.01 5.90
N ARG A 107 2.41 -7.92 6.26
CA ARG A 107 3.60 -7.94 7.14
C ARG A 107 3.33 -8.40 8.58
N PHE A 108 2.06 -8.52 8.97
CA PHE A 108 1.64 -8.95 10.30
C PHE A 108 1.05 -10.37 10.31
N GLY A 109 0.90 -11.00 9.15
CA GLY A 109 0.28 -12.33 9.04
C GLY A 109 1.05 -13.43 9.76
N GLU A 110 2.34 -13.23 10.01
CA GLU A 110 3.21 -14.16 10.73
C GLU A 110 3.35 -13.82 12.23
N CYS A 111 2.74 -12.73 12.70
CA CYS A 111 2.81 -12.39 14.11
C CYS A 111 2.04 -13.42 14.93
N PRO A 112 2.65 -14.05 15.95
CA PRO A 112 1.92 -14.90 16.86
C PRO A 112 0.78 -14.08 17.48
N PHE A 113 -0.42 -14.64 17.54
CA PHE A 113 -1.50 -14.03 18.30
C PHE A 113 -0.96 -13.73 19.70
N PRO A 114 -1.15 -12.51 20.23
CA PRO A 114 -0.69 -12.22 21.58
C PRO A 114 -1.29 -13.28 22.50
N ALA A 115 -0.41 -14.00 23.22
CA ALA A 115 -0.85 -14.82 24.33
C ALA A 115 -1.50 -13.83 25.31
N GLN A 116 -2.84 -13.89 25.40
CA GLN A 116 -3.57 -13.21 26.47
C GLN A 116 -3.08 -13.68 27.83
#